data_AF-A0A811PMQ3-F1
#
_entry.id   AF-A0A811PMQ3-F1
#
_cell.length_a   1.000
_cell.length_b   1.000
_cell.length_c   1.000
_cell.angle_alpha   90.00
_cell.angle_beta   90.00
_cell.angle_gamma   90.00
#
_symmetry.space_group_name_H-M   'P 1'
#
loop_
_entity.id
_entity.type
_entity.pdbx_description
1 polymer ?
#
loop_
_entity_poly.entity_id
_entity_poly.type
_entity_poly.pdbx_seq_one_letter_code
_entity_poly.pdbx_strand_id
1 'polypeptide(L)'
;MALSRIHSEEQDYFDGSSDLHVVALRFCILRQHGFWVSTDGFDKFRDATGNFSMDLATDTRGLLSLYNAAHMAVPEEVALDDAIAFARRHLEAAKDKLRSPMVEQVSRALEIPRPRFLRRLEAMHYITE
;
A
#
# COMPACT_ATOMS: atom_id res chain seq x y z
N MET A 1 11.98 3.24 -19.96
CA MET A 1 12.00 4.71 -20.12
C MET A 1 11.32 5.41 -18.95
N ALA A 2 10.01 5.28 -18.71
CA ALA A 2 9.35 5.94 -17.56
C ALA A 2 9.65 5.27 -16.20
N LEU A 3 9.37 3.97 -16.06
CA LEU A 3 9.57 3.25 -14.79
C LEU A 3 11.04 3.15 -14.38
N SER A 4 11.95 3.03 -15.34
CA SER A 4 13.39 3.07 -15.09
C SER A 4 13.85 4.42 -14.51
N ARG A 5 13.24 5.53 -14.95
CA ARG A 5 13.54 6.87 -14.41
C ARG A 5 12.98 7.01 -12.99
N ILE A 6 11.74 6.56 -12.78
CA ILE A 6 11.12 6.53 -11.46
C ILE A 6 11.94 5.64 -10.51
N HIS A 7 12.50 4.53 -10.98
CA HIS A 7 13.34 3.65 -10.17
C HIS A 7 14.69 4.30 -9.82
N SER A 8 15.35 4.97 -10.78
CA SER A 8 16.61 5.68 -10.49
C SER A 8 16.45 6.85 -9.52
N GLU A 9 15.26 7.44 -9.46
CA GLU A 9 14.91 8.51 -8.52
C GLU A 9 14.40 7.95 -7.18
N GLU A 10 14.62 6.65 -6.87
CA GLU A 10 14.10 6.01 -5.65
C GLU A 10 14.51 6.72 -4.38
N GLN A 11 15.80 6.98 -4.24
CA GLN A 11 16.40 7.54 -3.03
C GLN A 11 15.88 8.96 -2.73
N ASP A 12 15.84 9.84 -3.73
CA ASP A 12 15.50 11.26 -3.54
C ASP A 12 13.98 11.49 -3.32
N TYR A 13 13.13 10.62 -3.87
CA TYR A 13 11.68 10.80 -3.81
C TYR A 13 11.02 10.16 -2.58
N PHE A 14 11.58 9.04 -2.08
CA PHE A 14 11.13 8.49 -0.79
C PHE A 14 11.50 9.41 0.37
N ASP A 15 12.56 10.20 0.26
CA ASP A 15 12.89 11.22 1.26
C ASP A 15 11.95 12.44 1.19
N GLY A 16 11.49 12.82 -0.03
CA GLY A 16 10.67 14.02 -0.24
C GLY A 16 9.13 13.87 -0.11
N SER A 17 8.56 12.68 -0.35
CA SER A 17 7.09 12.51 -0.34
C SER A 17 6.58 12.01 1.02
N SER A 18 5.89 12.83 1.80
CA SER A 18 5.29 12.43 3.09
C SER A 18 3.97 11.65 2.96
N ASP A 19 3.54 11.32 1.74
CA ASP A 19 2.25 10.68 1.46
C ASP A 19 2.38 9.15 1.37
N LEU A 20 1.75 8.43 2.31
CA LEU A 20 1.74 6.97 2.37
C LEU A 20 1.15 6.33 1.12
N HIS A 21 0.08 6.92 0.56
CA HIS A 21 -0.56 6.42 -0.65
C HIS A 21 0.41 6.45 -1.84
N VAL A 22 1.14 7.56 -2.01
CA VAL A 22 2.10 7.72 -3.11
C VAL A 22 3.26 6.73 -2.99
N VAL A 23 3.83 6.60 -1.79
CA VAL A 23 4.92 5.65 -1.51
C VAL A 23 4.50 4.21 -1.80
N ALA A 24 3.37 3.79 -1.25
CA ALA A 24 2.85 2.44 -1.43
C ALA A 24 2.49 2.15 -2.90
N LEU A 25 1.91 3.12 -3.62
CA LEU A 25 1.56 2.96 -5.03
C LEU A 25 2.82 2.79 -5.90
N ARG A 26 3.85 3.59 -5.64
CA ARG A 26 5.13 3.49 -6.36
C ARG A 26 5.77 2.13 -6.14
N PHE A 27 5.82 1.66 -4.89
CA PHE A 27 6.29 0.33 -4.54
C PHE A 27 5.56 -0.76 -5.34
N CYS A 28 4.23 -0.71 -5.37
CA CYS A 28 3.41 -1.65 -6.13
C CYS A 28 3.76 -1.66 -7.62
N ILE A 29 3.76 -0.48 -8.26
CA ILE A 29 3.98 -0.36 -9.71
C ILE A 29 5.37 -0.87 -10.08
N LEU A 30 6.40 -0.46 -9.33
CA LEU A 30 7.77 -0.87 -9.63
C LEU A 30 7.94 -2.40 -9.49
N ARG A 31 7.47 -3.00 -8.39
CA ARG A 31 7.52 -4.46 -8.20
C ARG A 31 6.70 -5.23 -9.22
N GLN A 32 5.51 -4.73 -9.60
CA GLN A 32 4.69 -5.35 -10.65
C GLN A 32 5.41 -5.43 -12.00
N HIS A 33 6.34 -4.51 -12.24
CA HIS A 33 7.14 -4.43 -13.45
C HIS A 33 8.54 -5.04 -13.32
N GLY A 34 8.82 -5.76 -12.22
CA GLY A 34 10.05 -6.51 -12.01
C GLY A 34 11.23 -5.70 -11.49
N PHE A 35 11.00 -4.47 -11.03
CA PHE A 35 12.03 -3.70 -10.33
C PHE A 35 12.10 -4.11 -8.87
N TRP A 36 13.33 -4.30 -8.37
CA TRP A 36 13.57 -4.45 -6.95
C TRP A 36 13.40 -3.11 -6.24
N VAL A 37 12.59 -3.09 -5.19
CA VAL A 37 12.30 -1.92 -4.37
C VAL A 37 12.42 -2.33 -2.91
N SER A 38 13.22 -1.60 -2.12
CA SER A 38 13.37 -1.87 -0.70
C SER A 38 12.10 -1.54 0.09
N THR A 39 11.87 -2.24 1.20
CA THR A 39 10.80 -1.94 2.16
C THR A 39 11.11 -0.73 3.02
N ASP A 40 12.37 -0.29 3.09
CA ASP A 40 12.83 0.80 3.96
C ASP A 40 12.13 2.15 3.66
N GLY A 41 11.57 2.30 2.46
CA GLY A 41 10.73 3.46 2.12
C GLY A 41 9.50 3.62 3.01
N PHE A 42 9.11 2.56 3.74
CA PHE A 42 8.03 2.59 4.72
C PHE A 42 8.48 2.99 6.13
N ASP A 43 9.78 3.00 6.43
CA ASP A 43 10.27 3.22 7.81
C ASP A 43 10.00 4.62 8.32
N LYS A 44 9.95 5.62 7.43
CA LYS A 44 9.56 7.00 7.77
C LYS A 44 8.12 7.14 8.30
N PHE A 45 7.28 6.12 8.08
CA PHE A 45 5.91 6.08 8.59
C PHE A 45 5.82 5.37 9.95
N ARG A 46 6.96 4.90 10.48
CA ARG A 46 7.05 4.33 11.81
C ARG A 46 7.36 5.43 12.84
N ASP A 47 6.88 5.23 14.06
CA ASP A 47 7.16 6.07 15.21
C ASP A 47 8.50 5.70 15.88
N ALA A 48 8.86 6.40 16.95
CA ALA A 48 10.10 6.16 17.69
C ALA A 48 10.16 4.77 18.38
N THR A 49 9.03 4.07 18.48
CA THR A 49 8.95 2.69 19.01
C THR A 49 9.12 1.64 17.90
N GLY A 50 9.22 2.08 16.64
CA GLY A 50 9.33 1.21 15.48
C GLY A 50 7.98 0.69 14.98
N ASN A 51 6.85 1.17 15.49
CA ASN A 51 5.52 0.78 15.01
C ASN A 51 4.99 1.80 14.00
N PHE A 52 4.09 1.41 13.09
CA PHE A 52 3.43 2.38 12.21
C PHE A 52 2.69 3.45 13.03
N SER A 53 2.92 4.73 12.70
CA SER A 53 2.36 5.85 13.44
C SER A 53 0.83 5.81 13.44
N MET A 54 0.24 6.06 14.62
CA MET A 54 -1.21 6.17 14.78
C MET A 54 -1.80 7.37 14.02
N ASP A 55 -0.98 8.33 13.59
CA ASP A 55 -1.43 9.44 12.73
C ASP A 55 -1.99 8.93 11.39
N LEU A 56 -1.49 7.77 10.93
CA LEU A 56 -1.94 7.12 9.69
C LEU A 56 -3.29 6.41 9.85
N ALA A 57 -3.77 6.21 11.08
CA ALA A 57 -4.98 5.45 11.36
C ALA A 57 -6.25 6.06 10.72
N THR A 58 -6.21 7.34 10.37
CA THR A 58 -7.32 8.05 9.71
C THR A 58 -7.16 8.13 8.19
N ASP A 59 -5.97 7.87 7.65
CA ASP A 59 -5.71 7.87 6.20
C ASP A 59 -6.12 6.54 5.57
N THR A 60 -7.43 6.38 5.34
CA THR A 60 -7.99 5.16 4.74
C THR A 60 -7.36 4.85 3.38
N ARG A 61 -7.04 5.87 2.57
CA ARG A 61 -6.49 5.70 1.23
C ARG A 61 -5.03 5.22 1.29
N GLY A 62 -4.22 5.83 2.15
CA GLY A 62 -2.85 5.39 2.42
C GLY A 62 -2.81 3.98 3.00
N LEU A 63 -3.68 3.67 3.97
CA LEU A 63 -3.79 2.33 4.56
C LEU A 63 -4.17 1.27 3.52
N LEU A 64 -5.14 1.55 2.65
CA LEU A 64 -5.52 0.64 1.58
C LEU A 64 -4.35 0.38 0.61
N SER A 65 -3.60 1.42 0.26
CA SER A 65 -2.42 1.27 -0.58
C SER A 65 -1.29 0.51 0.11
N LEU A 66 -1.02 0.80 1.39
CA LEU A 66 -0.03 0.09 2.20
C LEU A 66 -0.39 -1.39 2.31
N TYR A 67 -1.66 -1.70 2.61
CA TYR A 67 -2.15 -3.08 2.68
C TYR A 67 -1.88 -3.83 1.38
N ASN A 68 -2.24 -3.24 0.23
CA ASN A 68 -2.00 -3.86 -1.06
C ASN A 68 -0.50 -4.01 -1.39
N ALA A 69 0.32 -3.00 -1.05
CA ALA A 69 1.77 -3.05 -1.23
C ALA A 69 2.42 -4.15 -0.37
N ALA A 70 2.02 -4.26 0.89
CA ALA A 70 2.58 -5.23 1.81
C ALA A 70 2.24 -6.68 1.40
N HIS A 71 1.11 -6.91 0.73
CA HIS A 71 0.80 -8.22 0.13
C HIS A 71 1.63 -8.58 -1.12
N MET A 72 2.54 -7.70 -1.56
CA MET A 72 3.59 -7.99 -2.55
C MET A 72 4.92 -8.40 -1.93
N ALA A 73 4.93 -8.72 -0.62
CA ALA A 73 6.10 -9.22 0.07
C ALA A 73 6.69 -10.46 -0.61
N VAL A 74 8.01 -10.50 -0.68
CA VAL A 74 8.77 -11.72 -1.01
C VAL A 74 9.23 -12.41 0.28
N PRO A 75 9.66 -13.68 0.24
CA PRO A 75 10.23 -14.33 1.42
C PRO A 75 11.33 -13.48 2.06
N GLU A 76 11.41 -13.50 3.40
CA GLU A 76 12.36 -12.74 4.24
C GLU A 76 11.98 -11.27 4.55
N GLU A 77 10.92 -10.73 3.94
CA GLU A 77 10.45 -9.35 4.21
C GLU A 77 9.43 -9.25 5.35
N VAL A 78 9.83 -9.67 6.56
CA VAL A 78 8.96 -9.72 7.75
C VAL A 78 8.40 -8.33 8.14
N ALA A 79 9.10 -7.25 7.78
CA ALA A 79 8.63 -5.88 8.02
C ALA A 79 7.27 -5.56 7.36
N LEU A 80 6.92 -6.27 6.27
CA LEU A 80 5.64 -6.10 5.60
C LEU A 80 4.50 -6.86 6.31
N ASP A 81 4.78 -7.86 7.15
CA ASP A 81 3.75 -8.53 7.94
C ASP A 81 3.13 -7.56 8.98
N ASP A 82 3.97 -6.74 9.63
CA ASP A 82 3.52 -5.66 10.51
C ASP A 82 2.63 -4.66 9.77
N ALA A 83 3.00 -4.31 8.53
CA ALA A 83 2.24 -3.39 7.69
C ALA A 83 0.86 -3.96 7.33
N ILE A 84 0.80 -5.26 7.00
CA ILE A 84 -0.46 -5.97 6.75
C ILE A 84 -1.35 -5.91 7.99
N ALA A 85 -0.80 -6.26 9.16
CA ALA A 85 -1.56 -6.31 10.41
C ALA A 85 -2.09 -4.92 10.81
N PHE A 86 -1.24 -3.90 10.75
CA PHE A 86 -1.60 -2.52 11.04
C PHE A 86 -2.69 -2.02 10.08
N ALA A 87 -2.45 -2.10 8.78
CA ALA A 87 -3.39 -1.59 7.79
C ALA A 87 -4.73 -2.32 7.84
N ARG A 88 -4.73 -3.66 7.96
CA ARG A 88 -5.95 -4.47 8.11
C ARG A 88 -6.80 -3.99 9.29
N ARG A 89 -6.20 -3.85 10.48
CA ARG A 89 -6.89 -3.43 11.70
C ARG A 89 -7.61 -2.09 11.51
N HIS A 90 -6.92 -1.12 10.93
CA HIS A 90 -7.47 0.22 10.76
C HIS A 90 -8.50 0.31 9.62
N LEU A 91 -8.32 -0.46 8.54
CA LEU A 91 -9.30 -0.58 7.47
C LEU A 91 -10.60 -1.24 7.95
N GLU A 92 -10.50 -2.31 8.74
CA GLU A 92 -11.66 -2.97 9.36
C GLU A 92 -12.41 -2.01 10.30
N ALA A 93 -11.69 -1.25 11.14
CA ALA A 93 -12.29 -0.27 12.04
C ALA A 93 -12.94 0.94 11.32
N ALA A 94 -12.42 1.32 10.15
CA ALA A 94 -12.95 2.42 9.35
C ALA A 94 -14.15 2.01 8.50
N LYS A 95 -14.25 0.72 8.13
CA LYS A 95 -15.17 0.19 7.10
C LYS A 95 -16.60 0.70 7.19
N ASP A 96 -17.21 0.65 8.37
CA ASP A 96 -18.62 1.02 8.57
C ASP A 96 -18.90 2.53 8.39
N LYS A 97 -17.85 3.35 8.37
CA LYS A 97 -17.93 4.81 8.20
C LYS A 97 -17.66 5.25 6.76
N LEU A 98 -17.20 4.33 5.90
CA LEU A 98 -16.83 4.63 4.52
C LEU A 98 -18.06 4.67 3.60
N ARG A 99 -17.96 5.46 2.54
CA ARG A 99 -18.95 5.53 1.46
C ARG A 99 -18.41 4.87 0.21
N SER A 100 -19.31 4.52 -0.72
CA SER A 100 -18.92 4.08 -2.07
C SER A 100 -18.15 5.21 -2.79
N PRO A 101 -17.09 4.91 -3.56
CA PRO A 101 -16.57 3.57 -3.87
C PRO A 101 -15.59 3.00 -2.83
N MET A 102 -15.13 3.81 -1.87
CA MET A 102 -14.07 3.44 -0.93
C MET A 102 -14.41 2.21 -0.07
N VAL A 103 -15.64 2.11 0.42
CA VAL A 103 -16.08 0.95 1.23
C VAL A 103 -15.99 -0.36 0.44
N GLU A 104 -16.26 -0.31 -0.86
CA GLU A 104 -16.23 -1.48 -1.74
C GLU A 104 -14.79 -1.86 -2.07
N GLN A 105 -13.93 -0.88 -2.35
CA GLN A 105 -12.49 -1.07 -2.55
C GLN A 105 -11.85 -1.73 -1.32
N VAL A 106 -12.14 -1.22 -0.12
CA VAL A 106 -11.63 -1.79 1.14
C VAL A 106 -12.18 -3.19 1.36
N SER A 107 -13.47 -3.42 1.15
CA SER A 107 -14.08 -4.74 1.30
C SER A 107 -13.43 -5.78 0.38
N ARG A 108 -13.24 -5.44 -0.90
CA ARG A 108 -12.59 -6.33 -1.87
C ARG A 108 -11.15 -6.65 -1.47
N ALA A 109 -10.36 -5.65 -1.09
CA ALA A 109 -8.97 -5.86 -0.71
C ALA A 109 -8.82 -6.73 0.54
N LEU A 110 -9.71 -6.58 1.53
CA LEU A 110 -9.69 -7.40 2.75
C LEU A 110 -10.08 -8.86 2.50
N GLU A 111 -10.91 -9.12 1.49
CA GLU A 111 -11.28 -10.47 1.03
C GLU A 111 -10.14 -11.13 0.23
N ILE A 112 -9.69 -10.46 -0.82
CA ILE A 112 -8.55 -10.90 -1.66
C ILE A 112 -7.64 -9.70 -1.91
N PRO A 113 -6.41 -9.70 -1.36
CA PRO A 113 -5.45 -8.63 -1.60
C PRO A 113 -5.20 -8.40 -3.09
N ARG A 114 -5.07 -7.15 -3.52
CA ARG A 114 -4.89 -6.79 -4.94
C ARG A 114 -3.81 -7.59 -5.67
N PRO A 115 -2.61 -7.83 -5.12
CA PRO A 115 -1.57 -8.59 -5.81
C PRO A 115 -1.97 -10.02 -6.19
N ARG A 116 -2.96 -10.59 -5.49
CA ARG A 116 -3.49 -11.94 -5.70
C ARG A 116 -4.79 -11.93 -6.51
N PHE A 117 -5.37 -10.77 -6.76
CA PHE A 117 -6.65 -10.62 -7.42
C PHE A 117 -6.50 -10.70 -8.94
N LEU A 118 -7.54 -11.19 -9.64
CA LEU A 118 -7.50 -11.32 -11.09
C LEU A 118 -7.52 -9.94 -11.76
N ARG A 119 -6.44 -9.59 -12.46
CA ARG A 119 -6.29 -8.27 -13.14
C ARG A 119 -7.49 -7.84 -13.97
N ARG A 120 -8.16 -8.78 -14.66
CA ARG A 120 -9.36 -8.48 -15.46
C ARG A 120 -10.54 -8.06 -14.58
N LEU A 121 -10.77 -8.74 -13.47
CA LEU A 121 -11.83 -8.37 -12.52
C LEU A 121 -11.48 -7.06 -11.81
N GLU A 122 -10.21 -6.84 -11.48
CA GLU A 122 -9.73 -5.58 -10.90
C GLU A 122 -10.07 -4.40 -11.82
N ALA A 123 -9.76 -4.51 -13.11
CA ALA A 123 -10.06 -3.48 -14.10
C ALA A 123 -11.57 -3.23 -14.24
N MET A 124 -12.39 -4.28 -14.20
CA MET A 124 -13.85 -4.14 -14.25
C MET A 124 -14.39 -3.38 -13.03
N HIS A 125 -13.92 -3.69 -11.82
CA HIS A 125 -14.30 -2.94 -10.63
C HIS A 125 -13.84 -1.48 -10.71
N TYR A 126 -12.61 -1.25 -11.15
CA TYR A 126 -12.06 0.11 -11.28
C TYR A 126 -12.85 1.00 -12.25
N ILE A 127 -13.43 0.45 -13.32
CA ILE A 127 -14.27 1.20 -14.26
C ILE A 127 -15.58 1.68 -13.59
N THR A 128 -16.06 0.93 -12.59
CA THR A 128 -17.32 1.23 -11.88
C THR A 128 -17.13 2.04 -10.61
N GLU A 129 -15.89 2.20 -10.14
CA GLU A 129 -15.50 3.04 -8.99
C GLU A 129 -15.54 4.52 -9.36
#